data_AF-A0A2K6EXP6-F1
#
_entry.id   AF-A0A2K6EXP6-F1
#
_cell.length_a   1.000
_cell.length_b   1.000
_cell.length_c   1.000
_cell.angle_alpha   90.00
_cell.angle_beta   90.00
_cell.angle_gamma   90.00
#
_symmetry.space_group_name_H-M   'P 1'
#
loop_
_entity.id
_entity.type
_entity.pdbx_description
1 polymer ?
#
loop_
_entity_poly.entity_id
_entity_poly.type
_entity_poly.pdbx_seq_one_letter_code
_entity_poly.pdbx_strand_id
1 'polypeptide(L)'
;MLTKILLLSLQMSLLGSTLGGNILIWPMEGSHWLNVKMIIDELIKKEHNVTVLVASGALFITPTSKPSLTFEIYKVPFGKERIEGVIKNFVLTWLENRPSPSTIWRFYQEMAKVIKDFHVVSGEICDGVLKNQKLMEKLKSSKFEVLVSDPVFPCGDIVALKLGIPFIYSLRFSPASTVEKHCGKVPYPPSYVPAVLSELTDQMSFTDRIRNFISYHLQDYMFETLWKQWDSYYSKALDGSHWLNIKIILEELIQRNHNVTVLASSATLLINSNVKSPVNFEVIPVLFKTSDIDSLVEHMIMLWIDHRPTPLTLWTFYKELGKLVDTFFRINIQICDGVLNNPRLMARLQKGGFDVLVADPVTICGDLVALKLGIPFMYTLRFSPASTVERHCGKIPAPVSYVPAALSELTDQMTFAERVKNTISYPLQDYIFQSYWGAWNSYYSKVL
;
A
#
# COMPACT_ATOMS: atom_id res chain seq x y z
N MET A 1 -37.89 -32.35 -33.30
CA MET A 1 -38.17 -31.54 -32.09
C MET A 1 -36.96 -31.54 -31.15
N LEU A 2 -36.42 -32.71 -30.80
CA LEU A 2 -35.21 -32.88 -29.97
C LEU A 2 -33.98 -32.09 -30.46
N THR A 3 -33.71 -32.10 -31.77
CA THR A 3 -32.55 -31.41 -32.37
C THR A 3 -32.62 -29.90 -32.23
N LYS A 4 -33.83 -29.31 -32.28
CA LYS A 4 -34.04 -27.87 -32.07
C LYS A 4 -33.82 -27.47 -30.61
N ILE A 5 -34.19 -28.35 -29.67
CA ILE A 5 -33.97 -28.15 -28.23
C ILE A 5 -32.47 -28.21 -27.91
N LEU A 6 -31.75 -29.18 -28.49
CA LEU A 6 -30.30 -29.31 -28.31
C LEU A 6 -29.51 -28.12 -28.89
N LEU A 7 -29.95 -27.60 -30.05
CA LEU A 7 -29.37 -26.39 -30.64
C LEU A 7 -29.63 -25.15 -29.77
N LEU A 8 -30.84 -25.03 -29.20
CA LEU A 8 -31.18 -23.91 -28.30
C LEU A 8 -30.39 -23.99 -26.99
N SER A 9 -30.25 -25.18 -26.39
CA SER A 9 -29.43 -25.36 -25.19
C SER A 9 -27.94 -25.10 -25.45
N LEU A 10 -27.44 -25.49 -26.63
CA LEU A 10 -26.07 -25.21 -27.04
C LEU A 10 -25.86 -23.70 -27.24
N GLN A 11 -26.79 -22.99 -27.89
CA GLN A 11 -26.75 -21.54 -28.03
C GLN A 11 -26.77 -20.82 -26.67
N MET A 12 -27.64 -21.22 -25.75
CA MET A 12 -27.67 -20.65 -24.39
C MET A 12 -26.38 -20.93 -23.61
N SER A 13 -25.77 -22.11 -23.79
CA SER A 13 -24.49 -22.44 -23.14
C SER A 13 -23.29 -21.68 -23.72
N LEU A 14 -23.34 -21.34 -25.02
CA LEU A 14 -22.30 -20.59 -25.72
C LEU A 14 -22.39 -19.08 -25.47
N LEU A 15 -23.60 -18.57 -25.20
CA LEU A 15 -23.83 -17.15 -24.93
C LEU A 15 -23.43 -16.73 -23.51
N GLY A 16 -23.37 -17.68 -22.57
CA GLY A 16 -23.07 -17.41 -21.16
C GLY A 16 -24.17 -16.56 -20.49
N SER A 17 -24.41 -16.79 -19.21
CA SER A 17 -25.20 -15.85 -18.41
C SER A 17 -24.27 -14.76 -17.86
N THR A 18 -24.32 -13.55 -18.41
CA THR A 18 -23.66 -12.40 -17.79
C THR A 18 -24.65 -11.78 -16.80
N LEU A 19 -24.44 -11.99 -15.51
CA LEU A 19 -25.16 -11.25 -14.48
C LEU A 19 -24.44 -9.91 -14.27
N GLY A 20 -25.21 -8.85 -14.03
CA GLY A 20 -24.64 -7.57 -13.63
C GLY A 20 -23.98 -7.68 -12.25
N GLY A 21 -22.69 -7.37 -12.20
CA GLY A 21 -21.92 -7.28 -10.96
C GLY A 21 -22.43 -6.25 -9.96
N ASN A 22 -22.03 -6.42 -8.69
CA ASN A 22 -22.33 -5.49 -7.59
C ASN A 22 -21.14 -4.54 -7.35
N ILE A 23 -21.34 -3.24 -7.57
CA ILE A 23 -20.28 -2.25 -7.66
C ILE A 23 -20.41 -1.25 -6.51
N LEU A 24 -19.30 -0.99 -5.82
CA LEU A 24 -19.21 0.01 -4.77
C LEU A 24 -18.54 1.27 -5.30
N ILE A 25 -19.13 2.43 -5.03
CA ILE A 25 -18.61 3.74 -5.45
C ILE A 25 -18.12 4.51 -4.23
N TRP A 26 -16.87 4.95 -4.28
CA TRP A 26 -16.29 5.97 -3.38
C TRP A 26 -16.25 7.33 -4.11
N PRO A 27 -17.23 8.22 -3.85
CA PRO A 27 -17.41 9.41 -4.66
C PRO A 27 -16.57 10.61 -4.18
N MET A 28 -16.56 11.66 -5.00
CA MET A 28 -16.09 13.00 -4.67
C MET A 28 -17.17 14.03 -5.07
N GLU A 29 -17.13 15.20 -4.47
CA GLU A 29 -18.10 16.29 -4.63
C GLU A 29 -17.95 17.07 -5.96
N GLY A 30 -18.99 17.83 -6.33
CA GLY A 30 -18.91 18.82 -7.42
C GLY A 30 -18.76 18.22 -8.81
N SER A 31 -17.83 18.72 -9.62
CA SER A 31 -17.59 18.23 -11.00
C SER A 31 -17.17 16.76 -11.04
N HIS A 32 -16.47 16.29 -10.01
CA HIS A 32 -16.07 14.89 -9.86
C HIS A 32 -17.29 13.97 -9.67
N TRP A 33 -18.30 14.44 -8.93
CA TRP A 33 -19.57 13.72 -8.82
C TRP A 33 -20.25 13.58 -10.18
N LEU A 34 -20.20 14.60 -11.03
CA LEU A 34 -20.77 14.52 -12.38
C LEU A 34 -20.07 13.44 -13.23
N ASN A 35 -18.74 13.34 -13.16
CA ASN A 35 -17.98 12.28 -13.82
C ASN A 35 -18.41 10.89 -13.33
N VAL A 36 -18.43 10.69 -12.02
CA VAL A 36 -18.85 9.42 -11.41
C VAL A 36 -20.29 9.09 -11.74
N LYS A 37 -21.19 10.07 -11.78
CA LYS A 37 -22.61 9.88 -12.13
C LYS A 37 -22.77 9.33 -13.55
N MET A 38 -21.98 9.81 -14.51
CA MET A 38 -21.99 9.27 -15.88
C MET A 38 -21.57 7.80 -15.92
N ILE A 39 -20.56 7.43 -15.12
CA ILE A 39 -20.12 6.03 -14.98
C ILE A 39 -21.25 5.19 -14.37
N ILE A 40 -21.88 5.68 -13.30
CA ILE A 40 -23.00 5.00 -12.62
C ILE A 40 -24.16 4.74 -13.59
N ASP A 41 -24.56 5.74 -14.38
CA ASP A 41 -25.69 5.61 -15.31
C ASP A 41 -25.40 4.56 -16.40
N GLU A 42 -24.17 4.47 -16.92
CA GLU A 42 -23.79 3.40 -17.87
C GLU A 42 -23.66 2.03 -17.20
N LEU A 43 -23.19 1.94 -15.95
CA LEU A 43 -23.16 0.68 -15.19
C LEU A 43 -24.57 0.12 -14.97
N ILE A 44 -25.52 0.96 -14.55
CA ILE A 44 -26.92 0.57 -14.36
C ILE A 44 -27.55 0.12 -15.68
N LYS A 45 -27.25 0.82 -16.79
CA LYS A 45 -27.72 0.45 -18.14
C LYS A 45 -27.15 -0.89 -18.61
N LYS A 46 -25.98 -1.29 -18.09
CA LYS A 46 -25.37 -2.62 -18.26
C LYS A 46 -25.81 -3.63 -17.19
N GLU A 47 -26.92 -3.32 -16.50
CA GLU A 47 -27.58 -4.18 -15.52
C GLU A 47 -26.79 -4.43 -14.23
N HIS A 48 -25.74 -3.65 -13.95
CA HIS A 48 -25.00 -3.71 -12.69
C HIS A 48 -25.80 -3.09 -11.54
N ASN A 49 -25.63 -3.65 -10.34
CA ASN A 49 -26.10 -3.04 -9.10
C ASN A 49 -25.03 -2.10 -8.57
N VAL A 50 -25.39 -0.87 -8.24
CA VAL A 50 -24.45 0.16 -7.82
C VAL A 50 -24.83 0.67 -6.44
N THR A 51 -23.86 0.67 -5.51
CA THR A 51 -23.99 1.30 -4.20
C THR A 51 -23.01 2.46 -4.07
N VAL A 52 -23.50 3.64 -3.72
CA VAL A 52 -22.68 4.84 -3.50
C VAL A 52 -22.53 5.09 -2.01
N LEU A 53 -21.28 5.14 -1.52
CA LEU A 53 -20.99 5.54 -0.14
C LEU A 53 -21.08 7.06 -0.03
N VAL A 54 -21.99 7.57 0.81
CA VAL A 54 -22.20 9.02 0.96
C VAL A 54 -22.00 9.44 2.41
N ALA A 55 -21.09 10.39 2.64
CA ALA A 55 -20.94 11.00 3.96
C ALA A 55 -22.21 11.80 4.31
N SER A 56 -22.64 11.77 5.58
CA SER A 56 -23.82 12.54 6.03
C SER A 56 -23.68 14.05 5.85
N GLY A 57 -22.45 14.54 5.76
CA GLY A 57 -22.10 15.93 5.45
C GLY A 57 -21.83 16.19 3.96
N ALA A 58 -22.26 15.31 3.05
CA ALA A 58 -22.13 15.52 1.61
C ALA A 58 -22.85 16.80 1.15
N LEU A 59 -22.29 17.49 0.16
CA LEU A 59 -22.74 18.80 -0.28
C LEU A 59 -23.62 18.72 -1.55
N PHE A 60 -23.14 18.04 -2.60
CA PHE A 60 -23.81 17.99 -3.91
C PHE A 60 -24.42 16.62 -4.22
N ILE A 61 -24.05 15.58 -3.47
CA ILE A 61 -24.57 14.22 -3.68
C ILE A 61 -25.92 14.08 -2.97
N THR A 62 -27.00 14.14 -3.73
CA THR A 62 -28.36 13.92 -3.21
C THR A 62 -28.81 12.50 -3.53
N PRO A 63 -29.20 11.69 -2.51
CA PRO A 63 -29.76 10.36 -2.72
C PRO A 63 -30.99 10.42 -3.63
N THR A 64 -31.05 9.50 -4.59
CA THR A 64 -32.21 9.34 -5.49
C THR A 64 -32.69 7.91 -5.44
N SER A 65 -33.98 7.70 -5.72
CA SER A 65 -34.54 6.36 -5.85
C SER A 65 -34.52 5.96 -7.33
N LYS A 66 -33.63 5.03 -7.68
CA LYS A 66 -33.60 4.35 -8.98
C LYS A 66 -33.45 2.85 -8.75
N PRO A 67 -34.06 1.99 -9.60
CA PRO A 67 -33.73 0.57 -9.61
C PRO A 67 -32.21 0.38 -9.77
N SER A 68 -31.63 -0.56 -9.03
CA SER A 68 -30.20 -0.91 -9.08
C SER A 68 -29.23 0.19 -8.63
N LEU A 69 -29.71 1.28 -8.01
CA LEU A 69 -28.88 2.32 -7.38
C LEU A 69 -29.24 2.47 -5.90
N THR A 70 -28.27 2.21 -5.03
CA THR A 70 -28.40 2.37 -3.59
C THR A 70 -27.45 3.45 -3.09
N PHE A 71 -27.90 4.28 -2.16
CA PHE A 71 -27.06 5.25 -1.46
C PHE A 71 -26.90 4.80 -0.01
N GLU A 72 -25.67 4.47 0.38
CA GLU A 72 -25.33 4.06 1.74
C GLU A 72 -24.75 5.26 2.48
N ILE A 73 -25.57 5.88 3.34
CA ILE A 73 -25.19 7.09 4.06
C ILE A 73 -24.49 6.71 5.37
N TYR A 74 -23.27 7.21 5.57
CA TYR A 74 -22.51 7.02 6.80
C TYR A 74 -22.26 8.33 7.53
N LYS A 75 -22.17 8.27 8.86
CA LYS A 75 -22.06 9.46 9.71
C LYS A 75 -20.63 9.99 9.72
N VAL A 76 -20.48 11.30 9.56
CA VAL A 76 -19.25 12.07 9.76
C VAL A 76 -19.44 13.12 10.85
N PRO A 77 -18.37 13.62 11.51
CA PRO A 77 -18.49 14.55 12.64
C PRO A 77 -18.86 15.99 12.25
N PHE A 78 -19.06 16.27 10.97
CA PHE A 78 -19.33 17.61 10.44
C PHE A 78 -20.56 17.63 9.51
N GLY A 79 -21.11 18.83 9.32
CA GLY A 79 -22.17 19.11 8.33
C GLY A 79 -21.61 19.58 6.97
N LYS A 80 -22.51 19.73 5.99
CA LYS A 80 -22.17 20.16 4.61
C LYS A 80 -21.43 21.50 4.55
N GLU A 81 -21.62 22.35 5.56
CA GLU A 81 -20.98 23.66 5.68
C GLU A 81 -19.45 23.54 5.76
N ARG A 82 -18.93 22.43 6.31
CA ARG A 82 -17.49 22.18 6.38
C ARG A 82 -16.89 21.92 5.00
N ILE A 83 -17.55 21.10 4.18
CA ILE A 83 -17.14 20.82 2.79
C ILE A 83 -17.23 22.09 1.95
N GLU A 84 -18.35 22.82 2.07
CA GLU A 84 -18.55 24.09 1.38
C GLU A 84 -17.46 25.11 1.73
N GLY A 85 -17.11 25.22 3.03
CA GLY A 85 -16.04 26.09 3.51
C GLY A 85 -14.68 25.75 2.94
N VAL A 86 -14.30 24.46 2.87
CA VAL A 86 -13.02 24.03 2.27
C VAL A 86 -12.97 24.40 0.79
N ILE A 87 -14.04 24.15 0.02
CA ILE A 87 -14.11 24.49 -1.40
C ILE A 87 -14.02 26.01 -1.60
N LYS A 88 -14.78 26.79 -0.81
CA LYS A 88 -14.73 28.27 -0.86
C LYS A 88 -13.34 28.78 -0.54
N ASN A 89 -12.70 28.29 0.51
CA ASN A 89 -11.36 28.72 0.92
C ASN A 89 -10.32 28.41 -0.16
N PHE A 90 -10.42 27.26 -0.83
CA PHE A 90 -9.54 26.90 -1.94
C PHE A 90 -9.66 27.89 -3.09
N VAL A 91 -10.89 28.19 -3.52
CA VAL A 91 -11.15 29.12 -4.62
C VAL A 91 -10.70 30.54 -4.27
N LEU A 92 -11.05 31.03 -3.07
CA LEU A 92 -10.68 32.38 -2.62
C LEU A 92 -9.16 32.50 -2.47
N THR A 93 -8.50 31.51 -1.88
CA THR A 93 -7.03 31.51 -1.71
C THR A 93 -6.34 31.54 -3.06
N TRP A 94 -6.83 30.79 -4.05
CA TRP A 94 -6.31 30.83 -5.41
C TRP A 94 -6.51 32.20 -6.09
N LEU A 95 -7.70 32.79 -5.96
CA LEU A 95 -8.03 34.09 -6.54
C LEU A 95 -7.24 35.25 -5.91
N GLU A 96 -7.04 35.23 -4.60
CA GLU A 96 -6.36 36.29 -3.85
C GLU A 96 -4.83 36.21 -3.96
N ASN A 97 -4.29 35.00 -4.15
CA ASN A 97 -2.85 34.76 -4.17
C ASN A 97 -2.36 34.25 -5.52
N ARG A 98 -3.03 34.60 -6.63
CA ARG A 98 -2.70 34.10 -7.98
C ARG A 98 -1.19 34.05 -8.24
N PRO A 99 -0.67 32.93 -8.79
CA PRO A 99 0.76 32.73 -8.92
C PRO A 99 1.37 33.64 -10.00
N SER A 100 2.22 34.55 -9.56
CA SER A 100 3.03 35.44 -10.39
C SER A 100 4.47 35.41 -9.87
N PRO A 101 5.46 35.98 -10.59
CA PRO A 101 6.84 36.01 -10.12
C PRO A 101 7.03 36.54 -8.69
N SER A 102 6.21 37.49 -8.24
CA SER A 102 6.29 38.07 -6.89
C SER A 102 5.43 37.34 -5.85
N THR A 103 4.44 36.55 -6.26
CA THR A 103 3.46 35.91 -5.36
C THR A 103 3.59 34.40 -5.29
N ILE A 104 4.39 33.77 -6.16
CA ILE A 104 4.52 32.31 -6.28
C ILE A 104 4.79 31.61 -4.94
N TRP A 105 5.68 32.14 -4.12
CA TRP A 105 5.98 31.55 -2.81
C TRP A 105 4.78 31.62 -1.86
N ARG A 106 4.17 32.80 -1.74
CA ARG A 106 2.99 33.03 -0.91
C ARG A 106 1.81 32.16 -1.38
N PHE A 107 1.62 32.02 -2.70
CA PHE A 107 0.60 31.15 -3.28
C PHE A 107 0.71 29.73 -2.75
N TYR A 108 1.88 29.08 -2.91
CA TYR A 108 2.06 27.70 -2.46
C TYR A 108 1.99 27.57 -0.93
N GLN A 109 2.45 28.56 -0.18
CA GLN A 109 2.29 28.57 1.29
C GLN A 109 0.83 28.61 1.73
N GLU A 110 0.00 29.48 1.15
CA GLU A 110 -1.42 29.57 1.50
C GLU A 110 -2.20 28.34 0.98
N MET A 111 -1.90 27.87 -0.24
CA MET A 111 -2.49 26.65 -0.79
C MET A 111 -2.18 25.43 0.07
N ALA A 112 -0.96 25.31 0.61
CA ALA A 112 -0.61 24.21 1.49
C ALA A 112 -1.50 24.15 2.74
N LYS A 113 -1.89 25.30 3.30
CA LYS A 113 -2.81 25.36 4.46
C LYS A 113 -4.20 24.85 4.09
N VAL A 114 -4.74 25.28 2.95
CA VAL A 114 -6.06 24.84 2.50
C VAL A 114 -6.08 23.36 2.13
N ILE A 115 -5.03 22.86 1.47
CA ILE A 115 -4.90 21.43 1.14
C ILE A 115 -4.75 20.59 2.42
N LYS A 116 -4.06 21.10 3.44
CA LYS A 116 -4.01 20.46 4.76
C LYS A 116 -5.41 20.33 5.38
N ASP A 117 -6.21 21.39 5.36
CA ASP A 117 -7.59 21.34 5.87
C ASP A 117 -8.45 20.34 5.09
N PHE A 118 -8.29 20.29 3.76
CA PHE A 118 -8.92 19.28 2.91
C PHE A 118 -8.52 17.86 3.31
N HIS A 119 -7.24 17.59 3.59
CA HIS A 119 -6.79 16.28 4.04
C HIS A 119 -7.33 15.91 5.42
N VAL A 120 -7.48 16.86 6.35
CA VAL A 120 -8.12 16.61 7.65
C VAL A 120 -9.56 16.14 7.45
N VAL A 121 -10.34 16.86 6.65
CA VAL A 121 -11.73 16.49 6.31
C VAL A 121 -11.78 15.13 5.62
N SER A 122 -10.87 14.86 4.70
CA SER A 122 -10.77 13.56 4.03
C SER A 122 -10.52 12.42 5.04
N GLY A 123 -9.69 12.65 6.06
CA GLY A 123 -9.41 11.68 7.13
C GLY A 123 -10.62 11.40 8.00
N GLU A 124 -11.45 12.41 8.27
CA GLU A 124 -12.71 12.24 9.01
C GLU A 124 -13.76 11.45 8.19
N ILE A 125 -13.81 11.66 6.86
CA ILE A 125 -14.62 10.88 5.92
C ILE A 125 -14.18 9.42 5.91
N CYS A 126 -12.87 9.18 5.76
CA CYS A 126 -12.24 7.87 5.90
C CYS A 126 -12.64 7.16 7.21
N ASP A 127 -12.51 7.85 8.33
CA ASP A 127 -12.83 7.33 9.66
C ASP A 127 -14.31 6.94 9.79
N GLY A 128 -15.21 7.71 9.17
CA GLY A 128 -16.65 7.43 9.16
C GLY A 128 -17.02 6.05 8.60
N VAL A 129 -16.16 5.50 7.73
CA VAL A 129 -16.31 4.14 7.18
C VAL A 129 -15.39 3.15 7.90
N LEU A 130 -14.08 3.42 7.93
CA LEU A 130 -13.08 2.46 8.41
C LEU A 130 -13.21 2.13 9.91
N LYS A 131 -13.62 3.11 10.74
CA LYS A 131 -13.82 2.89 12.18
C LYS A 131 -15.23 2.37 12.51
N ASN A 132 -16.13 2.33 11.53
CA ASN A 132 -17.50 1.87 11.69
C ASN A 132 -17.61 0.37 11.40
N GLN A 133 -17.39 -0.45 12.43
CA GLN A 133 -17.39 -1.92 12.33
C GLN A 133 -18.68 -2.47 11.71
N LYS A 134 -19.84 -1.96 12.14
CA LYS A 134 -21.15 -2.40 11.63
C LYS A 134 -21.30 -2.12 10.13
N LEU A 135 -20.85 -0.94 9.68
CA LEU A 135 -20.85 -0.62 8.25
C LEU A 135 -19.88 -1.51 7.49
N MET A 136 -18.65 -1.69 7.97
CA MET A 136 -17.67 -2.57 7.32
C MET A 136 -18.14 -4.01 7.20
N GLU A 137 -18.79 -4.57 8.23
CA GLU A 137 -19.40 -5.90 8.18
C GLU A 137 -20.53 -5.98 7.16
N LYS A 138 -21.39 -4.94 7.11
CA LYS A 138 -22.43 -4.82 6.07
C LYS A 138 -21.81 -4.81 4.67
N LEU A 139 -20.78 -4.00 4.44
CA LEU A 139 -20.10 -3.92 3.14
C LEU A 139 -19.47 -5.26 2.75
N LYS A 140 -18.82 -5.97 3.68
CA LYS A 140 -18.28 -7.32 3.45
C LYS A 140 -19.37 -8.32 3.07
N SER A 141 -20.49 -8.31 3.80
CA SER A 141 -21.62 -9.22 3.54
C SER A 141 -22.32 -8.96 2.20
N SER A 142 -22.18 -7.75 1.65
CA SER A 142 -22.82 -7.33 0.41
C SER A 142 -22.15 -7.87 -0.86
N LYS A 143 -20.98 -8.53 -0.74
CA LYS A 143 -20.27 -9.20 -1.85
C LYS A 143 -20.09 -8.30 -3.09
N PHE A 144 -19.53 -7.12 -2.88
CA PHE A 144 -19.12 -6.26 -4.00
C PHE A 144 -18.02 -6.94 -4.82
N GLU A 145 -17.99 -6.67 -6.12
CA GLU A 145 -17.03 -7.25 -7.07
C GLU A 145 -15.91 -6.26 -7.43
N VAL A 146 -16.16 -4.96 -7.31
CA VAL A 146 -15.17 -3.92 -7.58
C VAL A 146 -15.57 -2.63 -6.85
N LEU A 147 -14.56 -1.89 -6.39
CA LEU A 147 -14.71 -0.53 -5.92
C LEU A 147 -14.19 0.45 -6.96
N VAL A 148 -15.03 1.39 -7.37
CA VAL A 148 -14.65 2.53 -8.21
C VAL A 148 -14.56 3.79 -7.35
N SER A 149 -13.41 4.45 -7.37
CA SER A 149 -13.13 5.63 -6.56
C SER A 149 -12.77 6.83 -7.41
N ASP A 150 -13.19 8.02 -7.00
CA ASP A 150 -12.53 9.23 -7.45
C ASP A 150 -11.17 9.38 -6.72
N PRO A 151 -10.07 9.73 -7.42
CA PRO A 151 -8.74 9.85 -6.82
C PRO A 151 -8.51 11.14 -6.01
N VAL A 152 -9.41 12.13 -6.07
CA VAL A 152 -9.26 13.37 -5.29
C VAL A 152 -9.37 13.11 -3.79
N PHE A 153 -10.28 12.21 -3.39
CA PHE A 153 -10.39 11.77 -2.00
C PHE A 153 -9.72 10.39 -1.81
N PRO A 154 -8.74 10.27 -0.91
CA PRO A 154 -8.18 8.97 -0.53
C PRO A 154 -9.22 8.12 0.24
N CYS A 155 -8.84 6.87 0.58
CA CYS A 155 -9.60 5.80 1.25
C CYS A 155 -10.32 4.78 0.39
N GLY A 156 -10.76 5.10 -0.82
CA GLY A 156 -11.44 4.10 -1.65
C GLY A 156 -10.61 2.83 -1.81
N ASP A 157 -9.29 2.99 -1.94
CA ASP A 157 -8.28 1.94 -1.98
C ASP A 157 -8.16 1.16 -0.67
N ILE A 158 -8.09 1.84 0.49
CA ILE A 158 -8.06 1.18 1.80
C ILE A 158 -9.33 0.35 2.02
N VAL A 159 -10.50 0.91 1.67
CA VAL A 159 -11.79 0.21 1.78
C VAL A 159 -11.78 -1.02 0.88
N ALA A 160 -11.35 -0.89 -0.38
CA ALA A 160 -11.26 -2.02 -1.30
C ALA A 160 -10.33 -3.13 -0.77
N LEU A 161 -9.17 -2.77 -0.23
CA LEU A 161 -8.23 -3.70 0.41
C LEU A 161 -8.87 -4.43 1.60
N LYS A 162 -9.62 -3.72 2.47
CA LYS A 162 -10.31 -4.32 3.62
C LYS A 162 -11.48 -5.22 3.22
N LEU A 163 -12.06 -4.99 2.04
CA LEU A 163 -13.12 -5.83 1.47
C LEU A 163 -12.55 -7.00 0.65
N GLY A 164 -11.27 -6.96 0.28
CA GLY A 164 -10.63 -7.98 -0.56
C GLY A 164 -11.10 -7.94 -2.01
N ILE A 165 -11.46 -6.76 -2.53
CA ILE A 165 -12.02 -6.59 -3.87
C ILE A 165 -11.12 -5.75 -4.78
N PRO A 166 -11.17 -5.96 -6.11
CA PRO A 166 -10.55 -5.09 -7.09
C PRO A 166 -10.89 -3.61 -6.90
N PHE A 167 -9.93 -2.75 -7.24
CA PHE A 167 -10.01 -1.31 -7.06
C PHE A 167 -9.69 -0.58 -8.37
N ILE A 168 -10.47 0.45 -8.71
CA ILE A 168 -10.30 1.25 -9.92
C ILE A 168 -10.48 2.74 -9.59
N TYR A 169 -9.57 3.60 -10.05
CA TYR A 169 -9.81 5.04 -10.07
C TYR A 169 -10.62 5.46 -11.30
N SER A 170 -11.60 6.33 -11.12
CA SER A 170 -12.49 6.85 -12.18
C SER A 170 -11.77 7.78 -13.16
N LEU A 171 -10.62 8.32 -12.77
CA LEU A 171 -9.78 9.18 -13.61
C LEU A 171 -8.32 9.14 -13.13
N ARG A 172 -7.40 9.58 -13.99
CA ARG A 172 -5.97 9.67 -13.67
C ARG A 172 -5.67 11.05 -13.07
N PHE A 173 -5.51 11.10 -11.75
CA PHE A 173 -5.21 12.34 -11.03
C PHE A 173 -4.46 12.06 -9.74
N SER A 174 -3.43 12.86 -9.49
CA SER A 174 -2.95 13.21 -8.15
C SER A 174 -2.73 14.71 -8.10
N PRO A 175 -2.75 15.35 -6.90
CA PRO A 175 -2.39 16.75 -6.78
C PRO A 175 -1.03 17.03 -7.46
N ALA A 176 -1.01 18.01 -8.36
CA ALA A 176 0.15 18.38 -9.19
C ALA A 176 0.74 17.25 -10.07
N SER A 177 -0.03 16.20 -10.32
CA SER A 177 0.39 14.99 -11.04
C SER A 177 1.63 14.32 -10.43
N THR A 178 1.89 14.51 -9.14
CA THR A 178 3.11 14.05 -8.47
C THR A 178 3.27 12.52 -8.55
N VAL A 179 2.19 11.77 -8.33
CA VAL A 179 2.21 10.30 -8.42
C VAL A 179 2.45 9.85 -9.85
N GLU A 180 1.80 10.48 -10.84
CA GLU A 180 1.98 10.12 -12.26
C GLU A 180 3.40 10.41 -12.75
N LYS A 181 4.00 11.52 -12.31
CA LYS A 181 5.39 11.87 -12.63
C LYS A 181 6.38 10.89 -12.01
N HIS A 182 6.28 10.67 -10.70
CA HIS A 182 7.33 9.97 -9.94
C HIS A 182 7.14 8.45 -9.90
N CYS A 183 5.90 7.99 -9.72
CA CYS A 183 5.56 6.57 -9.66
C CYS A 183 5.19 6.05 -11.05
N GLY A 184 4.32 6.77 -11.77
CA GLY A 184 3.84 6.39 -13.10
C GLY A 184 4.85 6.63 -14.23
N LYS A 185 5.96 7.35 -13.96
CA LYS A 185 7.00 7.73 -14.92
C LYS A 185 6.45 8.44 -16.17
N VAL A 186 5.31 9.11 -16.03
CA VAL A 186 4.71 9.88 -17.12
C VAL A 186 5.59 11.11 -17.38
N PRO A 187 5.96 11.41 -18.63
CA PRO A 187 6.78 12.58 -18.94
C PRO A 187 5.99 13.87 -18.72
N TYR A 188 6.40 14.67 -17.74
CA TYR A 188 5.92 16.04 -17.51
C TYR A 188 7.09 17.03 -17.57
N PRO A 189 7.61 17.33 -18.75
CA PRO A 189 8.71 18.26 -18.90
C PRO A 189 8.25 19.70 -18.60
N PRO A 190 8.84 20.36 -17.58
CA PRO A 190 8.43 21.70 -17.16
C PRO A 190 8.76 22.79 -18.19
N SER A 191 9.44 22.45 -19.29
CA SER A 191 9.74 23.38 -20.37
C SER A 191 8.56 23.68 -21.30
N TYR A 192 7.52 22.82 -21.31
CA TYR A 192 6.33 23.01 -22.15
C TYR A 192 5.03 22.46 -21.54
N VAL A 193 5.07 21.74 -20.42
CA VAL A 193 3.85 21.33 -19.69
C VAL A 193 3.62 22.26 -18.51
N PRO A 194 2.58 23.12 -18.53
CA PRO A 194 2.34 24.10 -17.48
C PRO A 194 1.96 23.42 -16.14
N ALA A 195 2.48 23.96 -15.05
CA ALA A 195 2.18 23.49 -13.70
C ALA A 195 0.72 23.76 -13.39
N VAL A 196 0.10 22.81 -12.69
CA VAL A 196 -1.33 22.89 -12.34
C VAL A 196 -1.60 24.17 -11.54
N LEU A 197 -2.66 24.91 -11.87
CA LEU A 197 -3.05 26.19 -11.25
C LEU A 197 -2.08 27.37 -11.45
N SER A 198 -1.04 27.26 -12.28
CA SER A 198 -0.02 28.31 -12.49
C SER A 198 -0.40 29.44 -13.45
N GLU A 199 -1.59 29.36 -14.07
CA GLU A 199 -2.06 30.22 -15.18
C GLU A 199 -1.17 30.21 -16.44
N LEU A 200 -0.16 29.33 -16.49
CA LEU A 200 0.68 29.14 -17.68
C LEU A 200 -0.02 28.28 -18.73
N THR A 201 0.40 28.46 -19.98
CA THR A 201 -0.04 27.64 -21.12
C THR A 201 1.11 26.77 -21.63
N ASP A 202 0.89 25.95 -22.66
CA ASP A 202 1.94 25.23 -23.38
C ASP A 202 2.88 26.16 -24.16
N GLN A 203 2.43 27.40 -24.43
CA GLN A 203 3.23 28.47 -25.04
C GLN A 203 3.86 29.35 -23.94
N MET A 204 5.11 29.05 -23.60
CA MET A 204 5.85 29.76 -22.54
C MET A 204 7.12 30.45 -23.04
N SER A 205 7.31 31.70 -22.62
CA SER A 205 8.58 32.41 -22.73
C SER A 205 9.67 31.74 -21.87
N PHE A 206 10.94 32.15 -22.04
CA PHE A 206 12.03 31.62 -21.21
C PHE A 206 11.79 31.89 -19.71
N THR A 207 11.33 33.09 -19.35
CA THR A 207 11.01 33.44 -17.96
C THR A 207 9.83 32.64 -17.41
N ASP A 208 8.82 32.37 -18.24
CA ASP A 208 7.70 31.53 -17.84
C ASP A 208 8.12 30.08 -17.62
N ARG A 209 9.06 29.56 -18.42
CA ARG A 209 9.63 28.21 -18.22
C ARG A 209 10.40 28.12 -16.90
N ILE A 210 11.15 29.16 -16.52
CA ILE A 210 11.81 29.22 -15.20
C ILE A 210 10.76 29.22 -14.08
N ARG A 211 9.73 30.05 -14.21
CA ARG A 211 8.62 30.10 -13.24
C ARG A 211 7.93 28.74 -13.11
N ASN A 212 7.67 28.09 -14.24
CA ASN A 212 7.05 26.78 -14.30
C ASN A 212 7.91 25.73 -13.60
N PHE A 213 9.22 25.72 -13.88
CA PHE A 213 10.17 24.83 -13.22
C PHE A 213 10.15 25.00 -11.70
N ILE A 214 10.13 26.25 -11.20
CA ILE A 214 10.01 26.55 -9.77
C ILE A 214 8.67 26.02 -9.22
N SER A 215 7.57 26.26 -9.93
CA SER A 215 6.23 25.76 -9.56
C SER A 215 6.19 24.25 -9.38
N TYR A 216 6.83 23.48 -10.26
CA TYR A 216 6.91 22.01 -10.14
C TYR A 216 7.57 21.58 -8.83
N HIS A 217 8.72 22.18 -8.49
CA HIS A 217 9.42 21.84 -7.27
C HIS A 217 8.65 22.22 -6.00
N LEU A 218 7.98 23.38 -6.00
CA LEU A 218 7.15 23.80 -4.87
C LEU A 218 5.93 22.88 -4.70
N GLN A 219 5.33 22.44 -5.80
CA GLN A 219 4.22 21.48 -5.79
C GLN A 219 4.64 20.11 -5.26
N ASP A 220 5.76 19.57 -5.74
CA ASP A 220 6.27 18.27 -5.30
C ASP A 220 6.61 18.31 -3.81
N TYR A 221 7.32 19.34 -3.35
CA TYR A 221 7.65 19.53 -1.93
C TYR A 221 6.40 19.64 -1.04
N MET A 222 5.41 20.43 -1.48
CA MET A 222 4.14 20.59 -0.78
C MET A 222 3.40 19.25 -0.70
N PHE A 223 3.29 18.51 -1.81
CA PHE A 223 2.62 17.22 -1.85
C PHE A 223 3.31 16.20 -0.95
N GLU A 224 4.63 16.01 -1.08
CA GLU A 224 5.41 15.08 -0.26
C GLU A 224 5.25 15.38 1.24
N THR A 225 5.27 16.67 1.62
CA THR A 225 5.12 17.06 3.03
C THR A 225 3.72 16.75 3.56
N LEU A 226 2.67 17.04 2.80
CA LEU A 226 1.29 16.80 3.21
C LEU A 226 0.93 15.30 3.17
N TRP A 227 1.56 14.53 2.29
CA TRP A 227 1.32 13.10 2.15
C TRP A 227 1.87 12.27 3.32
N LYS A 228 2.89 12.75 4.05
CA LYS A 228 3.42 12.06 5.25
C LYS A 228 2.34 11.70 6.28
N GLN A 229 1.31 12.54 6.43
CA GLN A 229 0.20 12.25 7.32
C GLN A 229 -0.63 11.05 6.83
N TRP A 230 -0.81 10.93 5.52
CA TRP A 230 -1.45 9.78 4.89
C TRP A 230 -0.60 8.53 5.04
N ASP A 231 0.71 8.58 4.86
CA ASP A 231 1.56 7.40 5.08
C ASP A 231 1.38 6.84 6.50
N SER A 232 1.32 7.70 7.52
CA SER A 232 1.00 7.29 8.88
C SER A 232 -0.43 6.76 9.03
N TYR A 233 -1.41 7.37 8.36
CA TYR A 233 -2.79 6.92 8.39
C TYR A 233 -2.96 5.54 7.75
N TYR A 234 -2.42 5.34 6.55
CA TYR A 234 -2.42 4.07 5.82
C TYR A 234 -1.74 2.98 6.65
N SER A 235 -0.59 3.28 7.27
CA SER A 235 0.12 2.33 8.13
C SER A 235 -0.67 1.91 9.38
N LYS A 236 -1.58 2.75 9.86
CA LYS A 236 -2.48 2.43 10.99
C LYS A 236 -3.76 1.74 10.54
N ALA A 237 -4.30 2.17 9.40
CA ALA A 237 -5.55 1.65 8.86
C ALA A 237 -5.35 0.27 8.24
N LEU A 238 -4.24 0.05 7.56
CA LEU A 238 -3.83 -1.21 6.98
C LEU A 238 -2.91 -1.95 7.96
N ASP A 239 -3.07 -3.26 8.01
CA ASP A 239 -2.10 -4.12 8.65
C ASP A 239 -0.80 -4.09 7.80
N GLY A 240 0.37 -4.39 8.39
CA GLY A 240 1.62 -4.41 7.63
C GLY A 240 1.55 -5.41 6.48
N SER A 241 2.15 -5.11 5.33
CA SER A 241 2.04 -5.96 4.12
C SER A 241 2.36 -7.44 4.37
N HIS A 242 3.39 -7.70 5.17
CA HIS A 242 3.77 -9.04 5.61
C HIS A 242 2.69 -9.70 6.50
N TRP A 243 2.12 -8.95 7.46
CA TRP A 243 1.01 -9.45 8.27
C TRP A 243 -0.27 -9.67 7.45
N LEU A 244 -0.58 -8.80 6.49
CA LEU A 244 -1.71 -8.98 5.57
C LEU A 244 -1.59 -10.28 4.78
N ASN A 245 -0.40 -10.60 4.25
CA ASN A 245 -0.14 -11.85 3.54
C ASN A 245 -0.46 -13.06 4.42
N ILE A 246 0.09 -13.09 5.66
CA ILE A 246 -0.18 -14.17 6.61
C ILE A 246 -1.67 -14.21 6.97
N LYS A 247 -2.28 -13.07 7.29
CA LYS A 247 -3.66 -12.96 7.77
C LYS A 247 -4.67 -13.55 6.79
N ILE A 248 -4.50 -13.33 5.49
CA ILE A 248 -5.37 -13.92 4.46
C ILE A 248 -5.27 -15.45 4.49
N ILE A 249 -4.06 -16.00 4.61
CA ILE A 249 -3.84 -17.45 4.73
C ILE A 249 -4.48 -17.98 6.02
N LEU A 250 -4.33 -17.26 7.14
CA LEU A 250 -4.94 -17.64 8.43
C LEU A 250 -6.47 -17.69 8.33
N GLU A 251 -7.11 -16.65 7.76
CA GLU A 251 -8.56 -16.55 7.63
C GLU A 251 -9.12 -17.71 6.78
N GLU A 252 -8.48 -18.05 5.66
CA GLU A 252 -8.85 -19.18 4.81
C GLU A 252 -8.68 -20.54 5.50
N LEU A 253 -7.59 -20.72 6.26
CA LEU A 253 -7.35 -21.96 7.02
C LEU A 253 -8.43 -22.18 8.08
N ILE A 254 -8.79 -21.13 8.82
CA ILE A 254 -9.85 -21.16 9.83
C ILE A 254 -11.20 -21.48 9.19
N GLN A 255 -11.50 -20.84 8.05
CA GLN A 255 -12.74 -21.10 7.32
C GLN A 255 -12.86 -22.56 6.87
N ARG A 256 -11.73 -23.22 6.60
CA ARG A 256 -11.64 -24.65 6.27
C ARG A 256 -11.55 -25.57 7.50
N ASN A 257 -11.79 -25.03 8.70
CA ASN A 257 -11.75 -25.72 9.99
C ASN A 257 -10.37 -26.23 10.41
N HIS A 258 -9.27 -25.62 9.92
CA HIS A 258 -7.95 -25.88 10.49
C HIS A 258 -7.78 -25.14 11.81
N ASN A 259 -7.14 -25.78 12.80
CA ASN A 259 -6.75 -25.12 14.04
C ASN A 259 -5.42 -24.39 13.82
N VAL A 260 -5.40 -23.08 14.11
CA VAL A 260 -4.27 -22.22 13.79
C VAL A 260 -3.78 -21.49 15.04
N THR A 261 -2.47 -21.53 15.26
CA THR A 261 -1.79 -20.78 16.31
C THR A 261 -0.75 -19.86 15.70
N VAL A 262 -0.81 -18.58 16.03
CA VAL A 262 0.14 -17.56 15.57
C VAL A 262 1.17 -17.30 16.65
N LEU A 263 2.44 -17.39 16.28
CA LEU A 263 3.56 -16.94 17.09
C LEU A 263 3.83 -15.46 16.80
N ALA A 264 3.69 -14.61 17.82
CA ALA A 264 3.93 -13.17 17.70
C ALA A 264 4.86 -12.69 18.80
N SER A 265 5.80 -11.80 18.48
CA SER A 265 6.65 -11.17 19.50
C SER A 265 5.83 -10.30 20.46
N SER A 266 6.28 -10.20 21.71
CA SER A 266 5.67 -9.31 22.70
C SER A 266 5.78 -7.83 22.34
N ALA A 267 6.73 -7.47 21.47
CA ALA A 267 6.87 -6.16 20.87
C ALA A 267 6.61 -6.27 19.35
N THR A 268 5.37 -6.00 18.95
CA THR A 268 4.92 -5.98 17.54
C THR A 268 4.11 -4.71 17.30
N LEU A 269 4.20 -4.15 16.09
CA LEU A 269 3.51 -2.92 15.71
C LEU A 269 2.07 -3.15 15.26
N LEU A 270 1.83 -4.26 14.54
CA LEU A 270 0.64 -4.43 13.69
C LEU A 270 -0.15 -5.71 14.00
N ILE A 271 0.37 -6.58 14.89
CA ILE A 271 -0.32 -7.82 15.28
C ILE A 271 -0.95 -7.61 16.66
N ASN A 272 -2.28 -7.59 16.73
CA ASN A 272 -2.99 -7.48 18.01
C ASN A 272 -3.35 -8.85 18.58
N SER A 273 -2.48 -9.38 19.44
CA SER A 273 -2.66 -10.69 20.11
C SER A 273 -3.68 -10.67 21.26
N ASN A 274 -4.20 -9.49 21.64
CA ASN A 274 -5.05 -9.31 22.84
C ASN A 274 -6.54 -9.26 22.53
N VAL A 275 -6.94 -9.23 21.26
CA VAL A 275 -8.36 -9.24 20.87
C VAL A 275 -8.84 -10.68 20.79
N LYS A 276 -10.08 -10.93 21.25
CA LYS A 276 -10.75 -12.22 21.07
C LYS A 276 -10.87 -12.51 19.57
N SER A 277 -9.88 -13.24 19.06
CA SER A 277 -9.80 -13.71 17.68
C SER A 277 -10.16 -15.19 17.66
N PRO A 278 -10.72 -15.71 16.55
CA PRO A 278 -10.81 -17.17 16.34
C PRO A 278 -9.43 -17.86 16.28
N VAL A 279 -8.34 -17.09 16.28
CA VAL A 279 -6.96 -17.56 16.23
C VAL A 279 -6.36 -17.64 17.64
N ASN A 280 -5.65 -18.74 17.92
CA ASN A 280 -4.84 -18.85 19.13
C ASN A 280 -3.53 -18.07 18.96
N PHE A 281 -3.11 -17.31 19.98
CA PHE A 281 -1.83 -16.60 19.97
C PHE A 281 -0.90 -17.16 21.04
N GLU A 282 0.36 -17.40 20.65
CA GLU A 282 1.46 -17.69 21.57
C GLU A 282 2.47 -16.55 21.47
N VAL A 283 2.68 -15.86 22.60
CA VAL A 283 3.52 -14.66 22.64
C VAL A 283 4.97 -15.05 22.90
N ILE A 284 5.86 -14.64 22.00
CA ILE A 284 7.31 -14.81 22.13
C ILE A 284 7.85 -13.65 22.98
N PRO A 285 8.43 -13.92 24.16
CA PRO A 285 9.05 -12.87 24.95
C PRO A 285 10.33 -12.37 24.25
N VAL A 286 10.42 -11.06 24.05
CA VAL A 286 11.60 -10.40 23.46
C VAL A 286 12.08 -9.26 24.35
N LEU A 287 13.37 -8.89 24.22
CA LEU A 287 13.98 -7.83 25.03
C LEU A 287 13.83 -6.43 24.40
N PHE A 288 13.70 -6.36 23.08
CA PHE A 288 13.47 -5.10 22.37
C PHE A 288 12.04 -4.58 22.58
N LYS A 289 11.85 -3.27 22.38
CA LYS A 289 10.58 -2.57 22.49
C LYS A 289 9.98 -2.30 21.13
N THR A 290 8.69 -1.98 21.13
CA THR A 290 7.96 -1.55 19.93
C THR A 290 8.61 -0.33 19.24
N SER A 291 9.19 0.59 20.03
CA SER A 291 9.94 1.76 19.51
C SER A 291 11.19 1.40 18.72
N ASP A 292 11.81 0.24 19.00
CA ASP A 292 12.99 -0.21 18.27
C ASP A 292 12.59 -0.70 16.86
N ILE A 293 11.41 -1.29 16.74
CA ILE A 293 10.82 -1.68 15.44
C ILE A 293 10.39 -0.43 14.66
N ASP A 294 9.77 0.56 15.32
CA ASP A 294 9.46 1.85 14.69
C ASP A 294 10.72 2.52 14.13
N SER A 295 11.79 2.58 14.94
CA SER A 295 13.08 3.15 14.51
C SER A 295 13.71 2.39 13.34
N LEU A 296 13.57 1.05 13.30
CA LEU A 296 14.03 0.24 12.17
C LEU A 296 13.27 0.59 10.88
N VAL A 297 11.94 0.75 10.96
CA VAL A 297 11.10 1.16 9.82
C VAL A 297 11.46 2.56 9.35
N GLU A 298 11.66 3.50 10.27
CA GLU A 298 12.13 4.85 9.95
C GLU A 298 13.50 4.82 9.26
N HIS A 299 14.47 4.05 9.77
CA HIS A 299 15.80 3.92 9.15
C HIS A 299 15.70 3.35 7.73
N MET A 300 14.83 2.36 7.52
CA MET A 300 14.55 1.84 6.18
C MET A 300 14.00 2.93 5.26
N ILE A 301 13.03 3.74 5.71
CA ILE A 301 12.48 4.85 4.92
C ILE A 301 13.55 5.91 4.62
N MET A 302 14.35 6.29 5.61
CA MET A 302 15.39 7.31 5.47
C MET A 302 16.55 6.86 4.56
N LEU A 303 16.83 5.55 4.48
CA LEU A 303 17.75 4.99 3.50
C LEU A 303 17.33 5.37 2.06
N TRP A 304 16.02 5.41 1.80
CA TRP A 304 15.47 5.76 0.48
C TRP A 304 15.32 7.25 0.25
N ILE A 305 15.03 8.03 1.29
CA ILE A 305 14.84 9.46 1.13
C ILE A 305 16.20 10.16 1.01
N ASP A 306 17.12 9.88 1.92
CA ASP A 306 18.37 10.65 2.07
C ASP A 306 19.55 10.01 1.32
N HIS A 307 19.53 8.69 1.12
CA HIS A 307 20.69 7.95 0.64
C HIS A 307 20.42 7.24 -0.70
N ARG A 308 19.48 7.74 -1.52
CA ARG A 308 19.13 7.15 -2.83
C ARG A 308 20.36 6.67 -3.59
N PRO A 309 20.39 5.45 -4.14
CA PRO A 309 21.59 4.89 -4.77
C PRO A 309 21.88 5.54 -6.13
N THR A 310 22.52 6.71 -6.11
CA THR A 310 23.08 7.39 -7.29
C THR A 310 24.56 6.99 -7.48
N PRO A 311 25.20 7.28 -8.62
CA PRO A 311 26.64 7.03 -8.78
C PRO A 311 27.51 7.67 -7.68
N LEU A 312 27.08 8.79 -7.10
CA LEU A 312 27.82 9.52 -6.05
C LEU A 312 27.54 8.99 -4.64
N THR A 313 26.36 8.41 -4.41
CA THR A 313 25.87 7.99 -3.09
C THR A 313 25.85 6.47 -2.92
N LEU A 314 26.23 5.71 -3.95
CA LEU A 314 26.22 4.24 -3.96
C LEU A 314 26.90 3.65 -2.71
N TRP A 315 28.09 4.14 -2.38
CA TRP A 315 28.82 3.65 -1.21
C TRP A 315 28.10 3.95 0.11
N THR A 316 27.58 5.17 0.26
CA THR A 316 26.84 5.58 1.47
C THR A 316 25.57 4.75 1.62
N PHE A 317 24.84 4.51 0.53
CA PHE A 317 23.66 3.64 0.52
C PHE A 317 23.99 2.25 1.05
N TYR A 318 25.01 1.59 0.48
CA TYR A 318 25.36 0.23 0.90
C TYR A 318 25.94 0.16 2.32
N LYS A 319 26.61 1.22 2.79
CA LYS A 319 27.04 1.35 4.19
C LYS A 319 25.85 1.45 5.14
N GLU A 320 24.86 2.29 4.84
CA GLU A 320 23.64 2.42 5.65
C GLU A 320 22.76 1.16 5.57
N LEU A 321 22.67 0.53 4.40
CA LEU A 321 22.03 -0.78 4.23
C LEU A 321 22.68 -1.85 5.11
N GLY A 322 24.02 -1.87 5.21
CA GLY A 322 24.73 -2.78 6.10
C GLY A 322 24.35 -2.60 7.58
N LYS A 323 24.22 -1.35 8.05
CA LYS A 323 23.74 -1.05 9.41
C LYS A 323 22.29 -1.51 9.62
N LEU A 324 21.42 -1.27 8.63
CA LEU A 324 20.02 -1.69 8.67
C LEU A 324 19.90 -3.22 8.81
N VAL A 325 20.66 -3.96 7.98
CA VAL A 325 20.71 -5.42 7.98
C VAL A 325 21.25 -5.96 9.30
N ASP A 326 22.25 -5.31 9.91
CA ASP A 326 22.78 -5.69 11.22
C ASP A 326 21.79 -5.44 12.38
N THR A 327 21.05 -4.34 12.38
CA THR A 327 19.95 -4.13 13.35
C THR A 327 18.86 -5.18 13.18
N PHE A 328 18.47 -5.45 11.93
CA PHE A 328 17.49 -6.47 11.60
C PHE A 328 17.94 -7.89 12.03
N PHE A 329 19.24 -8.20 11.89
CA PHE A 329 19.84 -9.43 12.41
C PHE A 329 19.60 -9.59 13.92
N ARG A 330 19.98 -8.56 14.69
CA ARG A 330 19.94 -8.59 16.15
C ARG A 330 18.52 -8.77 16.67
N ILE A 331 17.54 -8.12 16.03
CA ILE A 331 16.12 -8.29 16.36
C ILE A 331 15.66 -9.73 16.10
N ASN A 332 15.98 -10.30 14.93
CA ASN A 332 15.58 -11.67 14.58
C ASN A 332 16.22 -12.73 15.49
N ILE A 333 17.49 -12.58 15.90
CA ILE A 333 18.10 -13.47 16.89
C ILE A 333 17.33 -13.45 18.21
N GLN A 334 16.90 -12.29 18.69
CA GLN A 334 16.14 -12.21 19.94
C GLN A 334 14.78 -12.90 19.82
N ILE A 335 14.12 -12.82 18.66
CA ILE A 335 12.88 -13.56 18.38
C ILE A 335 13.16 -15.07 18.39
N CYS A 336 14.21 -15.51 17.69
CA CYS A 336 14.65 -16.90 17.68
C CYS A 336 14.91 -17.45 19.09
N ASP A 337 15.74 -16.76 19.87
CA ASP A 337 16.10 -17.15 21.23
C ASP A 337 14.86 -17.16 22.15
N GLY A 338 13.94 -16.22 21.97
CA GLY A 338 12.68 -16.16 22.71
C GLY A 338 11.79 -17.41 22.54
N VAL A 339 11.95 -18.13 21.43
CA VAL A 339 11.30 -19.42 21.18
C VAL A 339 12.20 -20.58 21.60
N LEU A 340 13.38 -20.69 20.98
CA LEU A 340 14.24 -21.86 21.07
C LEU A 340 14.85 -22.05 22.47
N ASN A 341 15.19 -20.97 23.17
CA ASN A 341 15.72 -21.02 24.53
C ASN A 341 14.62 -20.98 25.61
N ASN A 342 13.34 -21.03 25.21
CA ASN A 342 12.22 -21.02 26.12
C ASN A 342 11.61 -22.43 26.24
N PRO A 343 12.07 -23.26 27.19
CA PRO A 343 11.65 -24.66 27.29
C PRO A 343 10.15 -24.79 27.59
N ARG A 344 9.54 -23.80 28.27
CA ARG A 344 8.10 -23.81 28.56
C ARG A 344 7.30 -23.60 27.28
N LEU A 345 7.71 -22.65 26.43
CA LEU A 345 7.05 -22.40 25.15
C LEU A 345 7.26 -23.58 24.20
N MET A 346 8.48 -24.08 24.05
CA MET A 346 8.75 -25.25 23.21
C MET A 346 7.98 -26.50 23.63
N ALA A 347 7.84 -26.76 24.94
CA ALA A 347 7.03 -27.86 25.43
C ALA A 347 5.53 -27.69 25.09
N ARG A 348 4.99 -26.46 25.14
CA ARG A 348 3.63 -26.18 24.68
C ARG A 348 3.48 -26.40 23.18
N LEU A 349 4.46 -25.95 22.39
CA LEU A 349 4.44 -26.11 20.94
C LEU A 349 4.50 -27.59 20.52
N GLN A 350 5.36 -28.38 21.17
CA GLN A 350 5.43 -29.83 20.96
C GLN A 350 4.12 -30.53 21.34
N LYS A 351 3.53 -30.16 22.48
CA LYS A 351 2.24 -30.70 22.92
C LYS A 351 1.08 -30.29 22.00
N GLY A 352 1.21 -29.17 21.30
CA GLY A 352 0.22 -28.67 20.34
C GLY A 352 -0.01 -29.60 19.14
N GLY A 353 0.98 -30.44 18.79
CA GLY A 353 0.84 -31.44 17.72
C GLY A 353 0.56 -30.83 16.34
N PHE A 354 1.26 -29.75 15.99
CA PHE A 354 1.08 -29.05 14.71
C PHE A 354 1.53 -29.90 13.51
N ASP A 355 0.85 -29.76 12.37
CA ASP A 355 1.18 -30.50 11.14
C ASP A 355 2.16 -29.75 10.21
N VAL A 356 2.18 -28.42 10.27
CA VAL A 356 3.01 -27.58 9.40
C VAL A 356 3.28 -26.23 10.07
N LEU A 357 4.48 -25.69 9.87
CA LEU A 357 4.83 -24.32 10.25
C LEU A 357 4.85 -23.43 9.01
N VAL A 358 4.06 -22.36 9.03
CA VAL A 358 4.04 -21.33 7.99
C VAL A 358 4.78 -20.10 8.52
N ALA A 359 5.82 -19.66 7.81
CA ALA A 359 6.70 -18.56 8.24
C ALA A 359 6.76 -17.44 7.20
N ASP A 360 6.94 -16.22 7.69
CA ASP A 360 7.36 -15.10 6.84
C ASP A 360 8.90 -15.07 6.78
N PRO A 361 9.53 -15.00 5.60
CA PRO A 361 10.99 -15.00 5.48
C PRO A 361 11.67 -13.75 6.06
N VAL A 362 10.92 -12.68 6.36
CA VAL A 362 11.43 -11.52 7.11
C VAL A 362 11.61 -11.84 8.59
N THR A 363 10.84 -12.79 9.13
CA THR A 363 11.05 -13.30 10.50
C THR A 363 11.82 -14.62 10.43
N ILE A 364 13.14 -14.51 10.50
CA ILE A 364 14.04 -15.67 10.41
C ILE A 364 13.94 -16.46 11.71
N CYS A 365 13.63 -17.75 11.59
CA CYS A 365 13.74 -18.83 12.59
C CYS A 365 12.74 -19.96 12.31
N GLY A 366 11.70 -19.68 11.53
CA GLY A 366 10.56 -20.60 11.39
C GLY A 366 10.98 -22.01 10.97
N ASP A 367 11.97 -22.09 10.10
CA ASP A 367 12.65 -23.32 9.67
C ASP A 367 13.33 -24.07 10.83
N LEU A 368 14.09 -23.38 11.69
CA LEU A 368 14.72 -23.99 12.87
C LEU A 368 13.69 -24.48 13.89
N VAL A 369 12.65 -23.68 14.15
CA VAL A 369 11.55 -24.05 15.06
C VAL A 369 10.84 -25.29 14.52
N ALA A 370 10.49 -25.31 13.24
CA ALA A 370 9.85 -26.45 12.60
C ALA A 370 10.73 -27.71 12.67
N LEU A 371 12.03 -27.57 12.44
CA LEU A 371 13.00 -28.67 12.56
C LEU A 371 13.06 -29.23 13.98
N LYS A 372 13.07 -28.38 15.02
CA LYS A 372 13.03 -28.84 16.43
C LYS A 372 11.68 -29.44 16.83
N LEU A 373 10.59 -29.06 16.17
CA LEU A 373 9.27 -29.67 16.33
C LEU A 373 9.10 -30.95 15.52
N GLY A 374 9.96 -31.22 14.54
CA GLY A 374 9.88 -32.37 13.65
C GLY A 374 8.77 -32.27 12.61
N ILE A 375 8.41 -31.06 12.18
CA ILE A 375 7.28 -30.80 11.28
C ILE A 375 7.75 -30.12 9.98
N PRO A 376 7.03 -30.31 8.86
CA PRO A 376 7.24 -29.54 7.64
C PRO A 376 7.14 -28.03 7.86
N PHE A 377 7.88 -27.26 7.07
CA PHE A 377 7.80 -25.79 7.08
C PHE A 377 7.58 -25.23 5.66
N MET A 378 6.99 -24.04 5.59
CA MET A 378 6.78 -23.31 4.34
C MET A 378 6.94 -21.81 4.57
N TYR A 379 7.64 -21.12 3.66
CA TYR A 379 7.62 -19.66 3.59
C TYR A 379 6.42 -19.15 2.79
N THR A 380 5.79 -18.08 3.25
CA THR A 380 4.62 -17.47 2.56
C THR A 380 4.96 -16.63 1.36
N LEU A 381 6.23 -16.23 1.24
CA LEU A 381 6.74 -15.46 0.13
C LEU A 381 8.18 -15.84 -0.15
N ARG A 382 8.58 -15.66 -1.40
CA ARG A 382 9.94 -15.91 -1.86
C ARG A 382 10.74 -14.63 -1.74
N PHE A 383 11.52 -14.52 -0.66
CA PHE A 383 12.33 -13.34 -0.40
C PHE A 383 13.61 -13.71 0.33
N SER A 384 14.73 -13.32 -0.26
CA SER A 384 15.98 -13.07 0.45
C SER A 384 16.49 -11.69 0.08
N PRO A 385 17.28 -11.02 0.95
CA PRO A 385 17.92 -9.76 0.59
C PRO A 385 18.65 -9.89 -0.75
N ALA A 386 18.31 -9.01 -1.69
CA ALA A 386 18.83 -9.00 -3.06
C ALA A 386 18.62 -10.28 -3.90
N SER A 387 17.61 -11.07 -3.54
CA SER A 387 17.30 -12.36 -4.16
C SER A 387 18.51 -13.31 -4.22
N THR A 388 19.42 -13.17 -3.25
CA THR A 388 20.73 -13.85 -3.25
C THR A 388 20.57 -15.35 -3.16
N VAL A 389 19.70 -15.83 -2.25
CA VAL A 389 19.40 -17.26 -2.09
C VAL A 389 18.75 -17.82 -3.36
N GLU A 390 17.82 -17.07 -3.96
CA GLU A 390 17.11 -17.47 -5.16
C GLU A 390 18.05 -17.64 -6.35
N ARG A 391 19.01 -16.71 -6.51
CA ARG A 391 20.02 -16.74 -7.57
C ARG A 391 21.03 -17.87 -7.37
N HIS A 392 21.61 -17.96 -6.18
CA HIS A 392 22.75 -18.85 -5.93
C HIS A 392 22.33 -20.28 -5.56
N CYS A 393 21.36 -20.42 -4.66
CA CYS A 393 20.86 -21.73 -4.21
C CYS A 393 19.74 -22.22 -5.13
N GLY A 394 18.76 -21.35 -5.42
CA GLY A 394 17.62 -21.68 -6.27
C GLY A 394 17.93 -21.73 -7.77
N LYS A 395 19.16 -21.38 -8.17
CA LYS A 395 19.63 -21.33 -9.55
C LYS A 395 18.72 -20.54 -10.50
N ILE A 396 18.01 -19.54 -9.98
CA ILE A 396 17.21 -18.66 -10.84
C ILE A 396 18.13 -17.81 -11.70
N PRO A 397 17.98 -17.83 -13.03
CA PRO A 397 18.70 -16.94 -13.91
C PRO A 397 18.37 -15.49 -13.56
N ALA A 398 19.40 -14.69 -13.25
CA ALA A 398 19.27 -13.25 -13.07
C ALA A 398 20.35 -12.53 -13.90
N PRO A 399 20.20 -12.46 -15.23
CA PRO A 399 21.19 -11.83 -16.09
C PRO A 399 21.32 -10.34 -15.79
N VAL A 400 22.47 -9.94 -15.25
CA VAL A 400 22.76 -8.57 -14.78
C VAL A 400 22.61 -7.50 -15.87
N SER A 401 22.56 -7.91 -17.14
CA SER A 401 22.35 -6.99 -18.24
C SER A 401 20.92 -6.45 -18.34
N TYR A 402 19.89 -7.15 -17.83
CA TYR A 402 18.47 -6.74 -17.96
C TYR A 402 17.59 -7.12 -16.77
N VAL A 403 18.12 -7.85 -15.78
CA VAL A 403 17.46 -8.01 -14.48
C VAL A 403 18.04 -6.98 -13.54
N PRO A 404 17.28 -5.96 -13.11
CA PRO A 404 17.78 -4.95 -12.19
C PRO A 404 18.08 -5.58 -10.83
N ALA A 405 19.21 -5.21 -10.25
CA ALA A 405 19.58 -5.56 -8.90
C ALA A 405 18.49 -5.05 -7.98
N ALA A 406 18.12 -5.85 -6.98
CA ALA A 406 17.08 -5.43 -6.04
C ALA A 406 17.47 -4.08 -5.45
N LEU A 407 16.50 -3.21 -5.20
CA LEU A 407 16.76 -1.92 -4.56
C LEU A 407 17.64 -0.93 -5.37
N SER A 408 17.90 -1.18 -6.66
CA SER A 408 18.77 -0.31 -7.48
C SER A 408 18.06 0.85 -8.20
N GLU A 409 16.72 0.88 -8.14
CA GLU A 409 15.80 1.72 -8.93
C GLU A 409 15.85 1.50 -10.45
N LEU A 410 16.68 0.55 -10.91
CA LEU A 410 16.78 0.23 -12.32
C LEU A 410 15.57 -0.57 -12.77
N THR A 411 15.20 -0.42 -14.04
CA THR A 411 14.18 -1.24 -14.71
C THR A 411 14.85 -2.29 -15.58
N ASP A 412 14.06 -3.11 -16.28
CA ASP A 412 14.54 -4.01 -17.33
C ASP A 412 15.15 -3.26 -18.54
N GLN A 413 14.79 -1.98 -18.70
CA GLN A 413 15.28 -1.09 -19.75
C GLN A 413 16.43 -0.22 -19.24
N MET A 414 17.65 -0.75 -19.29
CA MET A 414 18.86 -0.05 -18.85
C MET A 414 19.74 0.44 -20.02
N THR A 415 20.21 1.68 -19.92
CA THR A 415 21.33 2.22 -20.69
C THR A 415 22.64 1.49 -20.39
N PHE A 416 23.68 1.72 -21.19
CA PHE A 416 24.99 1.09 -20.95
C PHE A 416 25.54 1.40 -19.55
N ALA A 417 25.49 2.66 -19.12
CA ALA A 417 25.99 3.07 -17.80
C ALA A 417 25.16 2.45 -16.66
N GLU A 418 23.84 2.33 -16.83
CA GLU A 418 22.97 1.66 -15.86
C GLU A 418 23.25 0.16 -15.78
N ARG A 419 23.56 -0.51 -16.90
CA ARG A 419 23.99 -1.91 -16.89
C ARG A 419 25.31 -2.11 -16.16
N VAL A 420 26.25 -1.17 -16.31
CA VAL A 420 27.51 -1.19 -15.55
C VAL A 420 27.24 -1.01 -14.06
N LYS A 421 26.43 -0.02 -13.67
CA LYS A 421 25.97 0.17 -12.28
C LYS A 421 25.33 -1.11 -11.75
N ASN A 422 24.42 -1.70 -12.52
CA ASN A 422 23.72 -2.92 -12.14
C ASN A 422 24.68 -4.09 -11.90
N THR A 423 25.62 -4.28 -12.82
CA THR A 423 26.63 -5.34 -12.73
C THR A 423 27.49 -5.20 -11.47
N ILE A 424 27.79 -3.97 -11.04
CA ILE A 424 28.53 -3.70 -9.80
C ILE A 424 27.65 -3.91 -8.55
N SER A 425 26.34 -3.62 -8.63
CA SER A 425 25.41 -3.76 -7.52
C SER A 425 25.23 -5.21 -7.06
N TYR A 426 25.23 -6.19 -7.96
CA TYR A 426 25.07 -7.62 -7.62
C TYR A 426 26.14 -8.15 -6.64
N PRO A 427 27.46 -8.06 -6.92
CA PRO A 427 28.47 -8.58 -6.00
C PRO A 427 28.49 -7.83 -4.66
N LEU A 428 28.15 -6.54 -4.63
CA LEU A 428 28.07 -5.77 -3.40
C LEU A 428 26.89 -6.22 -2.52
N GLN A 429 25.76 -6.53 -3.15
CA GLN A 429 24.61 -7.12 -2.46
C GLN A 429 24.91 -8.54 -1.96
N ASP A 430 25.57 -9.36 -2.78
CA ASP A 430 26.00 -10.70 -2.40
C ASP A 430 26.95 -10.65 -1.20
N TYR A 431 27.89 -9.70 -1.18
CA TYR A 431 28.81 -9.50 -0.07
C TYR A 431 28.07 -9.13 1.23
N ILE A 432 27.13 -8.17 1.17
CA ILE A 432 26.32 -7.78 2.33
C ILE A 432 25.51 -8.98 2.83
N PHE A 433 24.84 -9.70 1.94
CA PHE A 433 24.09 -10.90 2.30
C PHE A 433 25.00 -11.97 2.94
N GLN A 434 26.15 -12.28 2.35
CA GLN A 434 27.08 -13.28 2.88
C GLN A 434 27.65 -12.89 4.23
N SER A 435 27.99 -11.61 4.43
CA SER A 435 28.48 -11.11 5.73
C SER A 435 27.47 -11.32 6.85
N TYR A 436 26.19 -11.09 6.54
CA TYR A 436 25.06 -11.31 7.43
C TYR A 436 24.77 -12.80 7.64
N TRP A 437 24.73 -13.58 6.54
CA TRP A 437 24.40 -14.99 6.57
C TRP A 437 25.47 -15.84 7.27
N GLY A 438 26.74 -15.40 7.24
CA GLY A 438 27.80 -16.04 8.03
C GLY A 438 27.50 -16.06 9.52
N ALA A 439 26.88 -14.99 10.04
CA ALA A 439 26.47 -14.92 11.44
C ALA A 439 25.29 -15.87 11.72
N TRP A 440 24.31 -15.97 10.82
CA TRP A 440 23.24 -16.96 10.90
C TRP A 440 23.78 -18.40 10.86
N ASN A 441 24.74 -18.70 10.00
CA ASN A 441 25.33 -20.04 9.93
C ASN A 441 25.97 -20.45 11.26
N SER A 442 26.66 -19.51 11.92
CA SER A 442 27.20 -19.72 13.27
C SER A 442 26.10 -19.93 14.31
N TYR A 443 25.00 -19.16 14.23
CA TYR A 443 23.84 -19.32 15.11
C TYR A 443 23.16 -20.69 14.93
N TYR A 444 22.85 -21.08 13.69
CA TYR A 444 22.24 -22.37 13.36
C TYR A 444 23.09 -23.53 13.86
N SER A 445 24.41 -23.45 13.67
CA SER A 445 25.35 -24.49 14.14
C SER A 445 25.41 -24.61 15.67
N LYS A 446 25.03 -23.58 16.43
CA LYS A 446 24.98 -23.63 17.90
C LYS A 446 23.66 -24.20 18.41
N VAL A 447 22.57 -23.98 17.68
CA VAL A 447 21.22 -24.40 18.06
C VAL A 447 20.95 -25.87 17.71
N LEU A 448 21.43 -26.32 16.55
CA LEU A 448 21.32 -27.69 16.08
C LEU A 448 22.25 -28.61 16.86
#